data_AF-A0A4Q4UCX8-F1
#
_entry.id   AF-A0A4Q4UCX8-F1
#
_cell.length_a   1.000
_cell.length_b   1.000
_cell.length_c   1.000
_cell.angle_alpha   90.00
_cell.angle_beta   90.00
_cell.angle_gamma   90.00
#
_symmetry.space_group_name_H-M   'P 1'
#
loop_
_entity.id
_entity.type
_entity.pdbx_description
1 polymer ?
#
loop_
_entity_poly.entity_id
_entity_poly.type
_entity_poly.pdbx_seq_one_letter_code
_entity_poly.pdbx_strand_id
1 'polypeptide(L)'
;MWLCTTLCILVTVPKITLLAALVIGSCVTCTDPILSQAIAKGPFADKFVARPLREIISAEAGANDGFGFPFLMLAVYLMRHSELPESEIAAAASGHGGQGLQHRSADVGRMGGGVGVALMNWGVETWLYIVLMSIAYGAIAGFAGGKFMKFALRRKWVDSESYLLFPTAMGLFLLGTCGAIGTDDLLACFVAGNAINWDGEYLAETEKRHDEFNSCVDVLLNFGGFMYIGIVMPWSEFHNPEVTGITIGRLIGLGFLILLFRRIPSILLAYKFMPNVCKNAKEALFMGYFGPIGAGAVFYLEHTRLHLLPQLGEGDEGETNLVRAIGPVVYWLVLFSIVVHGLSIPALNLIYKFAGVRPIQEDAVPVKRKSIYSVMPNNAEAADSQTFLAYNRFSRPVFDPSQLPVRRDPAPHVVENYDHEMPNDTSSIHSVDMEKLRANGAPMRPNYYQPSIGFTQ
;
A
#
# COMPACT_ATOMS: atom_id res chain seq x y z
N MET A 1 -16.15 0.36 7.88
CA MET A 1 -16.08 0.85 6.49
C MET A 1 -17.05 0.11 5.58
N TRP A 2 -16.85 -1.20 5.32
CA TRP A 2 -17.74 -2.01 4.45
C TRP A 2 -19.25 -1.84 4.73
N LEU A 3 -19.70 -2.08 5.97
CA LEU A 3 -21.11 -1.94 6.34
C LEU A 3 -21.66 -0.51 6.15
N CYS A 4 -20.83 0.51 6.42
CA CYS A 4 -21.22 1.91 6.20
C CYS A 4 -21.40 2.20 4.71
N THR A 5 -20.49 1.68 3.87
CA THR A 5 -20.62 1.75 2.41
C THR A 5 -21.90 1.07 1.93
N THR A 6 -22.16 -0.15 2.38
CA THR A 6 -23.36 -0.91 2.05
C THR A 6 -24.62 -0.14 2.41
N LEU A 7 -24.67 0.47 3.60
CA LEU A 7 -25.81 1.31 4.00
C LEU A 7 -26.01 2.49 3.05
N CYS A 8 -24.94 3.19 2.67
CA CYS A 8 -25.02 4.32 1.74
C CYS A 8 -25.55 3.88 0.36
N ILE A 9 -25.08 2.72 -0.13
CA ILE A 9 -25.53 2.14 -1.40
C ILE A 9 -27.00 1.76 -1.32
N LEU A 10 -27.42 1.08 -0.25
CA LEU A 10 -28.80 0.64 -0.03
C LEU A 10 -29.79 1.82 0.04
N VAL A 11 -29.39 2.94 0.67
CA VAL A 11 -30.22 4.15 0.77
C VAL A 11 -30.37 4.85 -0.59
N THR A 12 -29.37 4.75 -1.47
CA THR A 12 -29.29 5.60 -2.66
C THR A 12 -29.72 4.91 -3.94
N VAL A 13 -29.44 3.62 -4.07
CA VAL A 13 -29.80 2.83 -5.25
C VAL A 13 -31.11 2.10 -4.96
N PRO A 14 -32.21 2.42 -5.66
CA PRO A 14 -33.45 1.69 -5.49
C PRO A 14 -33.35 0.29 -6.12
N LYS A 15 -34.26 -0.62 -5.76
CA LYS A 15 -34.39 -1.96 -6.38
C LYS A 15 -33.19 -2.91 -6.19
N ILE A 16 -32.31 -2.66 -5.23
CA ILE A 16 -31.27 -3.61 -4.81
C ILE A 16 -31.59 -4.22 -3.45
N THR A 17 -31.24 -5.50 -3.29
CA THR A 17 -31.37 -6.20 -2.00
C THR A 17 -30.19 -5.84 -1.08
N LEU A 18 -30.32 -6.12 0.22
CA LEU A 18 -29.21 -5.94 1.18
C LEU A 18 -27.98 -6.76 0.77
N LEU A 19 -28.16 -7.99 0.29
CA LEU A 19 -27.08 -8.86 -0.16
C LEU A 19 -26.38 -8.29 -1.40
N ALA A 20 -27.14 -7.77 -2.36
CA ALA A 20 -26.58 -7.06 -3.51
C ALA A 20 -25.78 -5.81 -3.07
N ALA A 21 -26.30 -5.02 -2.12
CA ALA A 21 -25.59 -3.87 -1.58
C ALA A 21 -24.31 -4.26 -0.81
N LEU A 22 -24.28 -5.43 -0.16
CA LEU A 22 -23.07 -5.98 0.48
C LEU A 22 -22.00 -6.32 -0.56
N VAL A 23 -22.37 -6.93 -1.68
CA VAL A 23 -21.46 -7.23 -2.79
C VAL A 23 -20.87 -5.95 -3.38
N ILE A 24 -21.72 -4.99 -3.78
CA ILE A 24 -21.26 -3.70 -4.32
C ILE A 24 -20.38 -2.97 -3.29
N GLY A 25 -20.77 -3.02 -2.01
CA GLY A 25 -20.02 -2.44 -0.91
C GLY A 25 -18.62 -3.04 -0.75
N SER A 26 -18.47 -4.34 -0.94
CA SER A 26 -17.17 -5.03 -0.87
C SER A 26 -16.23 -4.54 -1.96
N CYS A 27 -16.71 -4.37 -3.20
CA CYS A 27 -15.89 -3.88 -4.31
C CYS A 27 -15.28 -2.50 -4.05
N VAL A 28 -16.00 -1.61 -3.36
CA VAL A 28 -15.54 -0.22 -3.10
C VAL A 28 -14.99 -0.01 -1.68
N THR A 29 -14.81 -1.09 -0.93
CA THR A 29 -14.20 -1.00 0.41
C THR A 29 -12.70 -0.75 0.33
N CYS A 30 -12.07 -1.22 -0.75
CA CYS A 30 -10.64 -1.07 -0.93
C CYS A 30 -10.25 0.39 -1.24
N THR A 31 -9.15 0.82 -0.63
CA THR A 31 -8.55 2.15 -0.77
C THR A 31 -7.31 2.04 -1.64
N ASP A 32 -7.25 2.90 -2.64
CA ASP A 32 -6.26 2.84 -3.70
C ASP A 32 -4.86 3.31 -3.23
N PRO A 33 -3.82 2.47 -3.40
CA PRO A 33 -2.46 2.80 -2.99
C PRO A 33 -1.81 3.88 -3.84
N ILE A 34 -2.19 4.03 -5.11
CA ILE A 34 -1.58 5.00 -6.03
C ILE A 34 -2.01 6.42 -5.65
N LEU A 35 -3.33 6.62 -5.51
CA LEU A 35 -3.92 7.88 -5.08
C LEU A 35 -3.54 8.20 -3.63
N SER A 36 -3.47 7.18 -2.76
CA SER A 36 -2.98 7.35 -1.39
C SER A 36 -1.51 7.76 -1.34
N GLN A 37 -0.68 7.26 -2.26
CA GLN A 37 0.72 7.68 -2.38
C GLN A 37 0.85 9.14 -2.80
N ALA A 38 -0.03 9.67 -3.65
CA ALA A 38 -0.04 11.10 -3.98
C ALA A 38 -0.38 12.00 -2.76
N ILE A 39 -1.05 11.44 -1.74
CA ILE A 39 -1.36 12.13 -0.47
C ILE A 39 -0.24 11.93 0.55
N ALA A 40 0.42 10.77 0.54
CA ALA A 40 1.51 10.46 1.45
C ALA A 40 2.83 11.13 0.99
N LYS A 41 3.09 11.20 -0.31
CA LYS A 41 4.33 11.74 -0.88
C LYS A 41 4.07 13.13 -1.48
N GLY A 42 5.05 14.01 -1.35
CA GLY A 42 5.08 15.30 -2.05
C GLY A 42 5.08 16.53 -1.14
N PRO A 43 5.19 17.73 -1.72
CA PRO A 43 5.51 18.96 -0.98
C PRO A 43 4.48 19.37 0.07
N PHE A 44 3.21 19.01 -0.13
CA PHE A 44 2.15 19.26 0.86
C PHE A 44 2.26 18.28 2.03
N ALA A 45 2.40 17.00 1.73
CA ALA A 45 2.47 15.93 2.72
C ALA A 45 3.68 16.08 3.64
N ASP A 46 4.84 16.46 3.08
CA ASP A 46 6.07 16.71 3.83
C ASP A 46 5.96 17.89 4.80
N LYS A 47 5.12 18.88 4.50
CA LYS A 47 4.96 20.09 5.33
C LYS A 47 3.86 19.95 6.37
N PHE A 48 2.77 19.26 6.07
CA PHE A 48 1.53 19.37 6.85
C PHE A 48 1.00 18.04 7.39
N VAL A 49 1.60 16.90 7.02
CA VAL A 49 1.14 15.59 7.45
C VAL A 49 2.23 14.91 8.29
N ALA A 50 1.87 14.44 9.46
CA ALA A 50 2.80 13.75 10.36
C ALA A 50 3.25 12.41 9.77
N ARG A 51 4.52 12.06 9.96
CA ARG A 51 5.11 10.84 9.43
C ARG A 51 4.33 9.55 9.77
N PRO A 52 3.96 9.27 11.03
CA PRO A 52 3.24 8.04 11.36
C PRO A 52 1.91 7.92 10.60
N LEU A 53 1.27 9.06 10.31
CA LEU A 53 0.01 9.12 9.59
C LEU A 53 0.19 8.78 8.09
N ARG A 54 1.30 9.17 7.48
CA ARG A 54 1.59 8.84 6.08
C ARG A 54 1.99 7.37 5.92
N GLU A 55 2.81 6.87 6.83
CA GLU A 55 3.26 5.47 6.83
C GLU A 55 2.07 4.52 7.00
N ILE A 56 1.16 4.81 7.94
CA ILE A 56 -0.03 3.97 8.12
C ILE A 56 -0.98 4.04 6.92
N ILE A 57 -1.18 5.22 6.31
CA ILE A 57 -2.08 5.36 5.15
C ILE A 57 -1.52 4.56 3.97
N SER A 58 -0.21 4.63 3.74
CA SER A 58 0.43 3.85 2.68
C SER A 58 0.39 2.33 2.96
N ALA A 59 0.61 1.92 4.20
CA ALA A 59 0.56 0.51 4.59
C ALA A 59 -0.86 -0.06 4.52
N GLU A 60 -1.85 0.69 4.99
CA GLU A 60 -3.27 0.34 4.90
C GLU A 60 -3.71 0.26 3.43
N ALA A 61 -3.30 1.21 2.59
CA ALA A 61 -3.65 1.20 1.17
C ALA A 61 -3.12 -0.05 0.46
N GLY A 62 -1.85 -0.41 0.66
CA GLY A 62 -1.26 -1.61 0.06
C GLY A 62 -1.81 -2.93 0.60
N ALA A 63 -2.12 -3.00 1.91
CA ALA A 63 -2.66 -4.23 2.50
C ALA A 63 -4.15 -4.43 2.17
N ASN A 64 -4.95 -3.36 2.18
CA ASN A 64 -6.40 -3.52 2.02
C ASN A 64 -6.80 -4.01 0.63
N ASP A 65 -6.00 -3.71 -0.41
CA ASP A 65 -6.29 -4.14 -1.78
C ASP A 65 -6.39 -5.67 -1.88
N GLY A 66 -5.62 -6.43 -1.09
CA GLY A 66 -5.77 -7.90 -0.95
C GLY A 66 -6.82 -8.32 0.09
N PHE A 67 -7.00 -7.56 1.18
CA PHE A 67 -7.99 -7.91 2.21
C PHE A 67 -9.46 -7.63 1.85
N GLY A 68 -9.76 -7.21 0.62
CA GLY A 68 -11.13 -7.05 0.11
C GLY A 68 -11.87 -8.38 -0.12
N PHE A 69 -11.15 -9.44 -0.52
CA PHE A 69 -11.71 -10.76 -0.84
C PHE A 69 -12.58 -11.38 0.27
N PRO A 70 -12.16 -11.39 1.56
CA PRO A 70 -13.00 -11.84 2.66
C PRO A 70 -14.40 -11.23 2.71
N PHE A 71 -14.52 -9.94 2.44
CA PHE A 71 -15.82 -9.24 2.46
C PHE A 71 -16.64 -9.56 1.22
N LEU A 72 -16.01 -9.64 0.05
CA LEU A 72 -16.67 -10.00 -1.19
C LEU A 72 -17.22 -11.43 -1.14
N MET A 73 -16.39 -12.40 -0.76
CA MET A 73 -16.77 -13.80 -0.68
C MET A 73 -17.84 -14.02 0.38
N LEU A 74 -17.78 -13.34 1.54
CA LEU A 74 -18.83 -13.42 2.54
C LEU A 74 -20.19 -12.97 1.96
N ALA A 75 -20.21 -11.82 1.27
CA ALA A 75 -21.43 -11.31 0.65
C ALA A 75 -21.98 -12.28 -0.41
N VAL A 76 -21.09 -12.84 -1.24
CA VAL A 76 -21.46 -13.79 -2.31
C VAL A 76 -21.94 -15.12 -1.73
N TYR A 77 -21.28 -15.70 -0.73
CA TYR A 77 -21.73 -16.95 -0.11
C TYR A 77 -23.08 -16.77 0.59
N LEU A 78 -23.27 -15.65 1.31
CA LEU A 78 -24.56 -15.33 1.91
C LEU A 78 -25.67 -15.18 0.86
N MET A 79 -25.34 -14.62 -0.32
CA MET A 79 -26.28 -14.52 -1.44
C MET A 79 -26.57 -15.87 -2.10
N ARG A 80 -25.56 -16.74 -2.24
CA ARG A 80 -25.72 -18.07 -2.85
C ARG A 80 -26.44 -19.07 -1.93
N HIS A 81 -26.31 -18.91 -0.62
CA HIS A 81 -26.88 -19.85 0.36
C HIS A 81 -28.07 -19.27 1.13
N SER A 82 -28.57 -18.09 0.73
CA SER A 82 -29.85 -17.58 1.23
C SER A 82 -30.98 -18.53 0.83
N GLU A 83 -31.88 -18.81 1.76
CA GLU A 83 -33.02 -19.70 1.52
C GLU A 83 -33.83 -19.23 0.31
N LEU A 84 -34.06 -20.16 -0.63
CA LEU A 84 -34.93 -19.94 -1.77
C LEU A 84 -36.35 -19.61 -1.25
N PRO A 85 -37.07 -18.63 -1.81
CA PRO A 85 -38.48 -18.46 -1.50
C PRO A 85 -39.25 -19.76 -1.79
N GLU A 86 -40.22 -20.12 -0.94
CA GLU A 86 -40.98 -21.39 -1.02
C GLU A 86 -41.55 -21.69 -2.42
N SER A 87 -41.81 -20.65 -3.22
CA SER A 87 -42.27 -20.75 -4.61
C SER A 87 -41.25 -21.35 -5.57
N GLU A 88 -39.95 -21.13 -5.36
CA GLU A 88 -38.87 -21.70 -6.18
C GLU A 88 -38.49 -23.12 -5.74
N ILE A 89 -38.68 -23.43 -4.45
CA ILE A 89 -38.56 -24.80 -3.93
C ILE A 89 -39.64 -25.70 -4.56
N ALA A 90 -40.87 -25.17 -4.69
CA ALA A 90 -41.95 -25.86 -5.39
C ALA A 90 -41.66 -26.03 -6.90
N ALA A 91 -41.04 -25.04 -7.55
CA ALA A 91 -40.64 -25.13 -8.96
C ALA A 91 -39.51 -26.14 -9.19
N ALA A 92 -38.46 -26.14 -8.35
CA ALA A 92 -37.36 -27.10 -8.41
C ALA A 92 -37.82 -28.54 -8.10
N ALA A 93 -38.81 -28.69 -7.21
CA ALA A 93 -39.42 -29.99 -6.91
C ALA A 93 -40.36 -30.52 -8.01
N SER A 94 -40.84 -29.65 -8.92
CA SER A 94 -41.78 -30.03 -9.99
C SER A 94 -41.14 -30.63 -11.27
N GLY A 95 -39.81 -30.69 -11.33
CA GLY A 95 -39.03 -31.64 -12.14
C GLY A 95 -38.86 -31.32 -13.64
N HIS A 96 -37.68 -31.69 -14.18
CA HIS A 96 -37.48 -32.66 -15.28
C HIS A 96 -35.98 -32.78 -15.63
N GLY A 97 -35.39 -33.97 -15.42
CA GLY A 97 -34.14 -34.39 -16.10
C GLY A 97 -32.95 -34.69 -15.17
N GLY A 98 -32.80 -35.95 -14.78
CA GLY A 98 -31.58 -36.45 -14.15
C GLY A 98 -30.49 -36.79 -15.17
N GLN A 99 -29.24 -36.42 -14.86
CA GLN A 99 -27.97 -37.12 -15.14
C GLN A 99 -26.79 -36.17 -14.86
N GLY A 100 -25.81 -36.62 -14.07
CA GLY A 100 -24.47 -36.01 -14.07
C GLY A 100 -23.86 -35.69 -12.71
N LEU A 101 -23.56 -36.71 -11.92
CA LEU A 101 -22.48 -36.67 -10.93
C LEU A 101 -21.14 -36.52 -11.67
N GLN A 102 -20.74 -35.28 -11.97
CA GLN A 102 -19.40 -35.00 -12.50
C GLN A 102 -18.97 -33.61 -12.08
N HIS A 103 -17.84 -33.56 -11.37
CA HIS A 103 -17.07 -32.37 -11.01
C HIS A 103 -17.20 -31.26 -12.06
N ARG A 104 -17.98 -30.22 -11.76
CA ARG A 104 -18.06 -29.00 -12.57
C ARG A 104 -17.88 -27.80 -11.67
N SER A 105 -16.86 -27.01 -11.97
CA SER A 105 -16.61 -25.66 -11.47
C SER A 105 -17.68 -24.66 -11.95
N ALA A 106 -18.96 -24.99 -11.84
CA ALA A 106 -20.03 -24.30 -12.58
C ALA A 106 -21.39 -24.23 -11.87
N ASP A 107 -21.46 -24.16 -10.54
CA ASP A 107 -22.70 -23.80 -9.84
C ASP A 107 -22.72 -22.30 -9.53
N VAL A 108 -23.06 -21.53 -10.56
CA VAL A 108 -23.29 -20.09 -10.48
C VAL A 108 -24.80 -19.86 -10.30
N GLY A 109 -25.30 -20.13 -9.09
CA GLY A 109 -26.70 -19.93 -8.72
C GLY A 109 -26.92 -20.09 -7.21
N ARG A 110 -28.16 -19.86 -6.73
CA ARG A 110 -28.52 -20.14 -5.34
C ARG A 110 -28.46 -21.65 -5.08
N MET A 111 -27.53 -22.07 -4.24
CA MET A 111 -27.29 -23.48 -3.89
C MET A 111 -28.09 -23.94 -2.66
N GLY A 112 -28.70 -23.02 -1.90
CA GLY A 112 -29.36 -23.35 -0.63
C GLY A 112 -28.36 -23.88 0.41
N GLY A 113 -28.84 -24.34 1.57
CA GLY A 113 -28.00 -24.90 2.64
C GLY A 113 -27.80 -24.00 3.88
N GLY A 114 -28.34 -22.78 3.85
CA GLY A 114 -28.43 -21.89 5.01
C GLY A 114 -27.12 -21.18 5.39
N VAL A 115 -27.24 -20.26 6.37
CA VAL A 115 -26.14 -19.37 6.79
C VAL A 115 -24.95 -20.14 7.36
N GLY A 116 -25.17 -21.30 7.98
CA GLY A 116 -24.11 -22.12 8.57
C GLY A 116 -23.12 -22.65 7.52
N VAL A 117 -23.63 -23.17 6.39
CA VAL A 117 -22.79 -23.67 5.29
C VAL A 117 -22.06 -22.51 4.61
N ALA A 118 -22.73 -21.37 4.45
CA ALA A 118 -22.11 -20.15 3.92
C ALA A 118 -20.90 -19.70 4.75
N LEU A 119 -21.04 -19.68 6.09
CA LEU A 119 -19.95 -19.30 6.99
C LEU A 119 -18.83 -20.33 7.04
N MET A 120 -19.16 -21.62 6.93
CA MET A 120 -18.16 -22.68 6.84
C MET A 120 -17.31 -22.55 5.58
N ASN A 121 -17.95 -22.40 4.41
CA ASN A 121 -17.26 -22.22 3.13
C ASN A 121 -16.45 -20.92 3.13
N TRP A 122 -16.99 -19.83 3.69
CA TRP A 122 -16.24 -18.59 3.89
C TRP A 122 -14.99 -18.78 4.76
N GLY A 123 -15.09 -19.52 5.86
CA GLY A 123 -13.95 -19.81 6.73
C GLY A 123 -12.86 -20.64 6.04
N VAL A 124 -13.25 -21.70 5.32
CA VAL A 124 -12.30 -22.63 4.70
C VAL A 124 -11.79 -22.09 3.37
N GLU A 125 -12.67 -21.75 2.44
CA GLU A 125 -12.26 -21.32 1.10
C GLU A 125 -11.67 -19.90 1.15
N THR A 126 -12.26 -18.96 1.89
CA THR A 126 -11.74 -17.59 1.88
C THR A 126 -10.58 -17.38 2.82
N TRP A 127 -10.73 -17.66 4.11
CA TRP A 127 -9.66 -17.36 5.07
C TRP A 127 -8.49 -18.34 4.96
N LEU A 128 -8.76 -19.65 4.91
CA LEU A 128 -7.69 -20.64 4.90
C LEU A 128 -7.05 -20.77 3.50
N TYR A 129 -7.86 -20.88 2.45
CA TYR A 129 -7.34 -21.12 1.10
C TYR A 129 -6.99 -19.84 0.31
N ILE A 130 -7.83 -18.81 0.28
CA ILE A 130 -7.50 -17.59 -0.48
C ILE A 130 -6.49 -16.70 0.29
N VAL A 131 -6.74 -16.43 1.57
CA VAL A 131 -5.93 -15.47 2.36
C VAL A 131 -4.68 -16.12 2.96
N LEU A 132 -4.80 -17.21 3.72
CA LEU A 132 -3.63 -17.76 4.41
C LEU A 132 -2.64 -18.39 3.43
N MET A 133 -3.12 -19.07 2.39
CA MET A 133 -2.25 -19.62 1.35
C MET A 133 -1.50 -18.53 0.58
N SER A 134 -2.15 -17.43 0.19
CA SER A 134 -1.48 -16.33 -0.52
C SER A 134 -0.43 -15.65 0.35
N ILE A 135 -0.70 -15.44 1.64
CA ILE A 135 0.30 -14.94 2.60
C ILE A 135 1.49 -15.89 2.69
N ALA A 136 1.23 -17.20 2.87
CA ALA A 136 2.29 -18.19 2.98
C ALA A 136 3.12 -18.27 1.69
N TYR A 137 2.44 -18.31 0.53
CA TYR A 137 3.07 -18.39 -0.78
C TYR A 137 3.90 -17.15 -1.09
N GLY A 138 3.33 -15.95 -0.91
CA GLY A 138 4.04 -14.68 -1.08
C GLY A 138 5.24 -14.55 -0.15
N ALA A 139 5.11 -14.94 1.12
CA ALA A 139 6.22 -14.92 2.08
C ALA A 139 7.36 -15.85 1.66
N ILE A 140 7.03 -17.08 1.25
CA ILE A 140 8.02 -18.08 0.80
C ILE A 140 8.70 -17.60 -0.48
N ALA A 141 7.92 -17.20 -1.50
CA ALA A 141 8.44 -16.76 -2.79
C ALA A 141 9.30 -15.49 -2.66
N GLY A 142 8.83 -14.51 -1.88
CA GLY A 142 9.58 -13.28 -1.63
C GLY A 142 10.86 -13.53 -0.84
N PHE A 143 10.82 -14.33 0.22
CA PHE A 143 12.02 -14.65 1.01
C PHE A 143 13.03 -15.49 0.21
N ALA A 144 12.56 -16.50 -0.53
CA ALA A 144 13.40 -17.31 -1.40
C ALA A 144 14.02 -16.46 -2.51
N GLY A 145 13.23 -15.58 -3.13
CA GLY A 145 13.67 -14.62 -4.14
C GLY A 145 14.72 -13.65 -3.61
N GLY A 146 14.50 -13.06 -2.44
CA GLY A 146 15.46 -12.18 -1.78
C GLY A 146 16.78 -12.89 -1.46
N LYS A 147 16.73 -14.12 -0.93
CA LYS A 147 17.94 -14.93 -0.69
C LYS A 147 18.67 -15.31 -1.98
N PHE A 148 17.93 -15.70 -3.01
CA PHE A 148 18.49 -16.02 -4.31
C PHE A 148 19.22 -14.81 -4.90
N MET A 149 18.61 -13.63 -4.81
CA MET A 149 19.21 -12.41 -5.34
C MET A 149 20.50 -12.02 -4.60
N LYS A 150 20.52 -12.15 -3.27
CA LYS A 150 21.76 -11.94 -2.47
C LYS A 150 22.85 -12.93 -2.84
N PHE A 151 22.50 -14.19 -3.03
CA PHE A 151 23.45 -15.21 -3.45
C PHE A 151 24.03 -14.89 -4.83
N ALA A 152 23.17 -14.51 -5.77
CA ALA A 152 23.57 -14.16 -7.14
C ALA A 152 24.45 -12.90 -7.17
N LEU A 153 24.13 -11.88 -6.37
CA LEU A 153 24.96 -10.68 -6.21
C LEU A 153 26.36 -10.99 -5.66
N ARG A 154 26.46 -11.82 -4.61
CA ARG A 154 27.78 -12.20 -4.04
C ARG A 154 28.66 -12.93 -5.04
N ARG A 155 28.05 -13.68 -5.97
CA ARG A 155 28.76 -14.37 -7.05
C ARG A 155 28.95 -13.52 -8.31
N LYS A 156 28.52 -12.26 -8.30
CA LYS A 156 28.53 -11.36 -9.47
C LYS A 156 27.81 -11.93 -10.69
N TRP A 157 26.72 -12.66 -10.47
CA TRP A 157 25.89 -13.25 -11.52
C TRP A 157 24.85 -12.28 -12.09
N VAL A 158 24.52 -11.24 -11.32
CA VAL A 158 23.47 -10.28 -11.65
C VAL A 158 24.10 -8.89 -11.73
N ASP A 159 23.87 -8.24 -12.86
CA ASP A 159 24.22 -6.85 -13.12
C ASP A 159 23.20 -5.89 -12.46
N SER A 160 23.53 -4.60 -12.44
CA SER A 160 22.68 -3.60 -11.79
C SER A 160 21.30 -3.48 -12.42
N GLU A 161 21.17 -3.62 -13.74
CA GLU A 161 19.89 -3.44 -14.45
C GLU A 161 18.95 -4.62 -14.17
N SER A 162 19.48 -5.84 -14.26
CA SER A 162 18.75 -7.06 -13.90
C SER A 162 18.29 -7.09 -12.44
N TYR A 163 19.07 -6.48 -11.53
CA TYR A 163 18.68 -6.37 -10.12
C TYR A 163 17.45 -5.48 -9.92
N LEU A 164 17.38 -4.36 -10.65
CA LEU A 164 16.25 -3.42 -10.60
C LEU A 164 14.99 -3.99 -11.27
N LEU A 165 15.14 -4.86 -12.27
CA LEU A 165 14.02 -5.55 -12.93
C LEU A 165 13.34 -6.59 -12.02
N PHE A 166 14.03 -7.07 -10.98
CA PHE A 166 13.59 -8.20 -10.17
C PHE A 166 12.21 -8.02 -9.49
N PRO A 167 11.83 -6.88 -8.90
CA PRO A 167 10.52 -6.72 -8.27
C PRO A 167 9.38 -6.83 -9.29
N THR A 168 9.58 -6.24 -10.48
CA THR A 168 8.62 -6.33 -11.59
C THR A 168 8.48 -7.77 -12.07
N ALA A 169 9.60 -8.48 -12.26
CA ALA A 169 9.59 -9.89 -12.65
C ALA A 169 8.95 -10.80 -11.60
N MET A 170 9.22 -10.56 -10.31
CA MET A 170 8.59 -11.29 -9.20
C MET A 170 7.09 -11.03 -9.13
N GLY A 171 6.65 -9.79 -9.34
CA GLY A 171 5.22 -9.44 -9.39
C GLY A 171 4.49 -10.17 -10.51
N LEU A 172 5.04 -10.17 -11.73
CA LEU A 172 4.47 -10.92 -12.85
C LEU A 172 4.49 -12.44 -12.63
N PHE A 173 5.54 -12.97 -12.02
CA PHE A 173 5.64 -14.38 -11.65
C PHE A 173 4.53 -14.77 -10.68
N LEU A 174 4.37 -14.00 -9.59
CA LEU A 174 3.33 -14.24 -8.58
C LEU A 174 1.93 -14.07 -9.15
N LEU A 175 1.69 -13.07 -9.98
CA LEU A 175 0.42 -12.88 -10.68
C LEU A 175 0.04 -14.13 -11.49
N GLY A 176 0.98 -14.66 -12.29
CA GLY A 176 0.75 -15.85 -13.11
C GLY A 176 0.56 -17.13 -12.29
N THR A 177 1.38 -17.35 -11.27
CA THR A 177 1.30 -18.57 -10.45
C THR A 177 0.13 -18.54 -9.47
N CYS A 178 -0.20 -17.40 -8.86
CA CYS A 178 -1.39 -17.25 -8.02
C CYS A 178 -2.66 -17.47 -8.83
N GLY A 179 -2.73 -16.95 -10.07
CA GLY A 179 -3.84 -17.22 -10.99
C GLY A 179 -3.99 -18.71 -11.33
N ALA A 180 -2.88 -19.44 -11.47
CA ALA A 180 -2.89 -20.90 -11.70
C ALA A 180 -3.29 -21.70 -10.44
N ILE A 181 -2.87 -21.23 -9.26
CA ILE A 181 -3.22 -21.86 -7.98
C ILE A 181 -4.66 -21.52 -7.58
N GLY A 182 -5.22 -20.38 -8.03
CA GLY A 182 -6.54 -19.90 -7.60
C GLY A 182 -6.51 -19.21 -6.24
N THR A 183 -5.41 -18.54 -5.89
CA THR A 183 -5.26 -17.78 -4.64
C THR A 183 -5.14 -16.27 -4.92
N ASP A 184 -5.17 -15.45 -3.87
CA ASP A 184 -5.07 -13.99 -3.98
C ASP A 184 -3.68 -13.56 -4.47
N ASP A 185 -3.64 -12.95 -5.64
CA ASP A 185 -2.46 -12.44 -6.32
C ASP A 185 -1.99 -11.10 -5.74
N LEU A 186 -2.91 -10.18 -5.43
CA LEU A 186 -2.61 -8.87 -4.84
C LEU A 186 -1.98 -9.03 -3.46
N LEU A 187 -2.55 -9.87 -2.60
CA LEU A 187 -2.04 -10.12 -1.26
C LEU A 187 -0.70 -10.86 -1.31
N ALA A 188 -0.55 -11.85 -2.20
CA ALA A 188 0.73 -12.55 -2.38
C ALA A 188 1.84 -11.59 -2.84
N CYS A 189 1.57 -10.70 -3.80
CA CYS A 189 2.52 -9.68 -4.25
C CYS A 189 2.90 -8.71 -3.12
N PHE A 190 1.92 -8.24 -2.34
CA PHE A 190 2.16 -7.36 -1.21
C PHE A 190 3.07 -8.04 -0.16
N VAL A 191 2.74 -9.27 0.24
CA VAL A 191 3.53 -10.02 1.23
C VAL A 191 4.92 -10.34 0.69
N ALA A 192 5.06 -10.70 -0.59
CA ALA A 192 6.35 -10.94 -1.21
C ALA A 192 7.24 -9.69 -1.23
N GLY A 193 6.68 -8.52 -1.56
CA GLY A 193 7.39 -7.24 -1.50
C GLY A 193 7.91 -6.92 -0.10
N ASN A 194 7.10 -7.18 0.94
CA ASN A 194 7.51 -7.06 2.33
C ASN A 194 8.61 -8.08 2.70
N ALA A 195 8.48 -9.33 2.25
CA ALA A 195 9.43 -10.41 2.54
C ALA A 195 10.79 -10.20 1.87
N ILE A 196 10.83 -9.69 0.63
CA ILE A 196 12.08 -9.33 -0.06
C ILE A 196 12.84 -8.24 0.71
N ASN A 197 12.11 -7.29 1.28
CA ASN A 197 12.67 -6.15 2.01
C ASN A 197 12.80 -6.39 3.53
N TRP A 198 12.59 -7.62 4.01
CA TRP A 198 12.50 -7.92 5.44
C TRP A 198 13.75 -7.54 6.24
N ASP A 199 14.93 -7.71 5.64
CA ASP A 199 16.21 -7.32 6.24
C ASP A 199 16.78 -6.00 5.71
N GLY A 200 16.03 -5.30 4.84
CA GLY A 200 16.34 -4.00 4.28
C GLY A 200 17.61 -3.93 3.40
N GLU A 201 18.34 -5.03 3.22
CA GLU A 201 19.53 -5.06 2.37
C GLU A 201 19.15 -4.87 0.90
N TYR A 202 18.02 -5.45 0.47
CA TYR A 202 17.50 -5.27 -0.87
C TYR A 202 17.22 -3.79 -1.16
N LEU A 203 16.44 -3.15 -0.28
CA LEU A 203 16.14 -1.72 -0.36
C LEU A 203 17.41 -0.85 -0.40
N ALA A 204 18.36 -1.10 0.49
CA ALA A 204 19.61 -0.34 0.54
C ALA A 204 20.44 -0.47 -0.74
N GLU A 205 20.45 -1.64 -1.37
CA GLU A 205 21.14 -1.89 -2.63
C GLU A 205 20.40 -1.25 -3.83
N THR A 206 19.07 -1.26 -3.82
CA THR A 206 18.22 -0.58 -4.80
C THR A 206 18.42 0.94 -4.76
N GLU A 207 18.53 1.53 -3.57
CA GLU A 207 18.80 2.96 -3.40
C GLU A 207 20.19 3.38 -3.87
N LYS A 208 21.23 2.60 -3.57
CA LYS A 208 22.59 2.85 -4.06
C LYS A 208 22.66 2.85 -5.58
N ARG A 209 21.77 2.09 -6.24
CA ARG A 209 21.70 1.98 -7.69
C ARG A 209 20.77 3.00 -8.34
N HIS A 210 20.16 3.90 -7.55
CA HIS A 210 19.20 4.90 -8.02
C HIS A 210 18.09 4.25 -8.87
N ASP A 211 17.25 3.44 -8.22
CA ASP A 211 16.14 2.78 -8.90
C ASP A 211 15.13 3.76 -9.50
N GLU A 212 15.31 4.03 -10.79
CA GLU A 212 14.37 4.77 -11.62
C GLU A 212 13.47 3.81 -12.42
N PHE A 213 13.87 2.55 -12.57
CA PHE A 213 13.18 1.58 -13.40
C PHE A 213 11.80 1.22 -12.82
N ASN A 214 11.72 0.83 -11.55
CA ASN A 214 10.43 0.47 -10.94
C ASN A 214 9.49 1.68 -10.89
N SER A 215 10.01 2.90 -10.74
CA SER A 215 9.22 4.13 -10.82
C SER A 215 8.66 4.36 -12.22
N CYS A 216 9.44 4.09 -13.28
CA CYS A 216 8.96 4.20 -14.65
C CYS A 216 7.86 3.17 -14.95
N VAL A 217 8.03 1.92 -14.49
CA VAL A 217 7.02 0.86 -14.65
C VAL A 217 5.73 1.22 -13.92
N ASP A 218 5.82 1.73 -12.68
CA ASP A 218 4.67 2.20 -11.91
C ASP A 218 3.90 3.29 -12.66
N VAL A 219 4.58 4.34 -13.13
CA VAL A 219 3.94 5.43 -13.89
C VAL A 219 3.29 4.92 -15.18
N LEU A 220 3.97 4.03 -15.92
CA LEU A 220 3.46 3.47 -17.17
C LEU A 220 2.19 2.64 -16.95
N LEU A 221 2.20 1.73 -15.97
CA LEU A 221 1.06 0.88 -15.65
C LEU A 221 -0.11 1.70 -15.10
N ASN A 222 0.16 2.69 -14.25
CA ASN A 222 -0.88 3.55 -13.70
C ASN A 222 -1.54 4.41 -14.80
N PHE A 223 -0.75 5.05 -15.65
CA PHE A 223 -1.29 5.87 -16.74
C PHE A 223 -2.07 5.02 -17.74
N GLY A 224 -1.52 3.86 -18.14
CA GLY A 224 -2.20 2.91 -19.02
C GLY A 224 -3.50 2.36 -18.41
N GLY A 225 -3.46 1.95 -17.15
CA GLY A 225 -4.61 1.42 -16.41
C GLY A 225 -5.75 2.43 -16.25
N PHE A 226 -5.44 3.66 -15.82
CA PHE A 226 -6.46 4.71 -15.69
C PHE A 226 -6.99 5.20 -17.04
N MET A 227 -6.15 5.22 -18.09
CA MET A 227 -6.62 5.51 -19.44
C MET A 227 -7.60 4.43 -19.93
N TYR A 228 -7.26 3.15 -19.71
CA TYR A 228 -8.14 2.03 -20.03
C TYR A 228 -9.48 2.12 -19.28
N ILE A 229 -9.45 2.36 -17.97
CA ILE A 229 -10.67 2.57 -17.14
C ILE A 229 -11.51 3.73 -17.69
N GLY A 230 -10.88 4.82 -18.13
CA GLY A 230 -11.58 5.96 -18.74
C GLY A 230 -12.26 5.63 -20.07
N ILE A 231 -11.65 4.78 -20.89
CA ILE A 231 -12.19 4.34 -22.18
C ILE A 231 -13.38 3.37 -22.01
N VAL A 232 -13.27 2.42 -21.08
CA VAL A 232 -14.28 1.39 -20.83
C VAL A 232 -15.47 1.92 -20.01
N MET A 233 -15.38 3.16 -19.51
CA MET A 233 -16.39 3.75 -18.64
C MET A 233 -17.81 3.70 -19.26
N PRO A 234 -18.80 3.10 -18.57
CA PRO A 234 -20.13 2.88 -19.11
C PRO A 234 -21.00 4.14 -19.01
N TRP A 235 -20.69 5.17 -19.80
CA TRP A 235 -21.36 6.47 -19.78
C TRP A 235 -22.88 6.39 -19.99
N SER A 236 -23.33 5.46 -20.84
CA SER A 236 -24.75 5.22 -21.11
C SER A 236 -25.50 4.64 -19.91
N GLU A 237 -24.80 3.92 -19.02
CA GLU A 237 -25.44 3.23 -17.90
C GLU A 237 -25.58 4.10 -16.64
N PHE A 238 -24.93 5.27 -16.58
CA PHE A 238 -25.02 6.20 -15.46
C PHE A 238 -26.40 6.87 -15.32
N HIS A 239 -27.21 6.86 -16.38
CA HIS A 239 -28.57 7.42 -16.36
C HIS A 239 -29.58 6.39 -16.87
N ASN A 240 -29.94 5.43 -16.01
CA ASN A 240 -30.94 4.40 -16.29
C ASN A 240 -32.06 4.38 -15.24
N PRO A 241 -33.00 5.35 -15.27
CA PRO A 241 -34.08 5.43 -14.30
C PRO A 241 -35.09 4.27 -14.40
N GLU A 242 -35.31 3.73 -15.60
CA GLU A 242 -36.36 2.74 -15.84
C GLU A 242 -35.95 1.34 -15.33
N VAL A 243 -34.72 0.92 -15.64
CA VAL A 243 -34.23 -0.43 -15.35
C VAL A 243 -33.78 -0.54 -13.89
N THR A 244 -32.75 0.23 -13.50
CA THR A 244 -32.12 0.15 -12.17
C THR A 244 -32.55 1.27 -11.23
N GLY A 245 -33.22 2.32 -11.73
CA GLY A 245 -33.58 3.50 -10.92
C GLY A 245 -32.38 4.38 -10.54
N ILE A 246 -31.23 4.13 -11.18
CA ILE A 246 -30.01 4.90 -11.03
C ILE A 246 -30.15 6.20 -11.83
N THR A 247 -29.95 7.32 -11.15
CA THR A 247 -29.90 8.65 -11.77
C THR A 247 -28.60 9.32 -11.39
N ILE A 248 -28.13 10.25 -12.24
CA ILE A 248 -26.90 11.01 -11.99
C ILE A 248 -26.97 11.74 -10.64
N GLY A 249 -28.13 12.32 -10.28
CA GLY A 249 -28.31 12.98 -8.99
C GLY A 249 -28.14 12.03 -7.79
N ARG A 250 -28.67 10.81 -7.89
CA ARG A 250 -28.45 9.77 -6.87
C ARG A 250 -27.00 9.34 -6.81
N LEU A 251 -26.32 9.18 -7.95
CA LEU A 251 -24.91 8.82 -8.01
C LEU A 251 -24.00 9.91 -7.37
N ILE A 252 -24.29 11.19 -7.63
CA ILE A 252 -23.61 12.31 -6.95
C ILE A 252 -23.86 12.26 -5.45
N GLY A 253 -25.12 12.10 -5.03
CA GLY A 253 -25.49 11.96 -3.63
C GLY A 253 -24.78 10.79 -2.94
N LEU A 254 -24.70 9.64 -3.62
CA LEU A 254 -23.95 8.47 -3.17
C LEU A 254 -22.48 8.79 -2.98
N GLY A 255 -21.85 9.49 -3.94
CA GLY A 255 -20.45 9.94 -3.84
C GLY A 255 -20.19 10.74 -2.56
N PHE A 256 -21.04 11.73 -2.26
CA PHE A 256 -20.93 12.51 -1.02
C PHE A 256 -21.21 11.69 0.24
N LEU A 257 -22.20 10.80 0.23
CA LEU A 257 -22.49 9.92 1.35
C LEU A 257 -21.29 9.00 1.66
N ILE A 258 -20.69 8.41 0.62
CA ILE A 258 -19.50 7.57 0.76
C ILE A 258 -18.32 8.36 1.32
N LEU A 259 -18.07 9.56 0.80
CA LEU A 259 -17.00 10.44 1.30
C LEU A 259 -17.17 10.76 2.79
N LEU A 260 -18.40 11.01 3.25
CA LEU A 260 -18.67 11.37 4.64
C LEU A 260 -18.76 10.16 5.59
N PHE A 261 -19.37 9.07 5.17
CA PHE A 261 -19.76 7.97 6.07
C PHE A 261 -18.93 6.70 5.91
N ARG A 262 -18.21 6.50 4.80
CA ARG A 262 -17.45 5.25 4.62
C ARG A 262 -16.36 5.09 5.67
N ARG A 263 -15.55 6.13 5.87
CA ARG A 263 -14.28 6.01 6.60
C ARG A 263 -14.21 6.90 7.83
N ILE A 264 -14.69 8.15 7.77
CA ILE A 264 -14.67 9.09 8.90
C ILE A 264 -15.30 8.49 10.18
N PRO A 265 -16.52 7.90 10.16
CA PRO A 265 -17.12 7.35 11.39
C PRO A 265 -16.32 6.17 11.94
N SER A 266 -15.81 5.30 11.07
CA SER A 266 -15.02 4.13 11.48
C SER A 266 -13.70 4.55 12.15
N ILE A 267 -13.02 5.55 11.59
CA ILE A 267 -11.74 6.05 12.14
C ILE A 267 -11.96 6.87 13.40
N LEU A 268 -13.01 7.69 13.48
CA LEU A 268 -13.36 8.42 14.71
C LEU A 268 -13.81 7.50 15.86
N LEU A 269 -14.31 6.30 15.55
CA LEU A 269 -14.55 5.28 16.58
C LEU A 269 -13.25 4.60 17.01
N ALA A 270 -12.34 4.36 16.05
CA ALA A 270 -11.14 3.57 16.27
C ALA A 270 -9.89 4.36 16.72
N TYR A 271 -9.85 5.70 16.57
CA TYR A 271 -8.61 6.47 16.80
C TYR A 271 -8.05 6.33 18.22
N LYS A 272 -8.92 6.09 19.22
CA LYS A 272 -8.50 5.85 20.60
C LYS A 272 -7.68 4.56 20.77
N PHE A 273 -7.83 3.58 19.88
CA PHE A 273 -7.02 2.36 19.86
C PHE A 273 -5.67 2.55 19.17
N MET A 274 -5.45 3.68 18.49
CA MET A 274 -4.22 3.98 17.75
C MET A 274 -3.56 5.29 18.23
N PRO A 275 -3.24 5.42 19.54
CA PRO A 275 -2.71 6.66 20.11
C PRO A 275 -1.33 7.06 19.53
N ASN A 276 -0.59 6.08 19.00
CA ASN A 276 0.72 6.32 18.38
C ASN A 276 0.62 6.93 16.97
N VAL A 277 -0.56 6.90 16.35
CA VAL A 277 -0.79 7.31 14.96
C VAL A 277 -1.61 8.61 14.90
N CYS A 278 -2.74 8.64 15.62
CA CYS A 278 -3.63 9.80 15.68
C CYS A 278 -3.61 10.38 17.09
N LYS A 279 -2.95 11.53 17.29
CA LYS A 279 -2.91 12.22 18.58
C LYS A 279 -4.18 13.03 18.82
N ASN A 280 -4.78 13.54 17.74
CA ASN A 280 -5.90 14.47 17.79
C ASN A 280 -7.08 14.03 16.90
N ALA A 281 -8.30 14.45 17.27
CA ALA A 281 -9.49 14.23 16.44
C ALA A 281 -9.35 14.85 15.03
N LYS A 282 -8.56 15.91 14.88
CA LYS A 282 -8.23 16.52 13.58
C LYS A 282 -7.40 15.60 12.68
N GLU A 283 -6.42 14.89 13.25
CA GLU A 283 -5.61 13.91 12.54
C GLU A 283 -6.44 12.68 12.18
N ALA A 284 -7.33 12.24 13.09
CA ALA A 284 -8.27 11.16 12.82
C ALA A 284 -9.27 11.53 11.70
N LEU A 285 -9.74 12.78 11.66
CA LEU A 285 -10.59 13.28 10.57
C LEU A 285 -9.82 13.35 9.25
N PHE A 286 -8.58 13.81 9.27
CA PHE A 286 -7.69 13.83 8.10
C PHE A 286 -7.48 12.41 7.57
N MET A 287 -7.12 11.46 8.44
CA MET A 287 -7.00 10.05 8.09
C MET A 287 -8.32 9.48 7.53
N GLY A 288 -9.43 9.82 8.19
CA GLY A 288 -10.80 9.47 7.81
C GLY A 288 -11.14 9.90 6.39
N TYR A 289 -10.76 11.12 6.03
CA TYR A 289 -11.03 11.73 4.74
C TYR A 289 -10.21 11.10 3.61
N PHE A 290 -8.90 10.90 3.84
CA PHE A 290 -7.96 10.52 2.78
C PHE A 290 -7.89 9.02 2.52
N GLY A 291 -8.96 8.47 1.96
CA GLY A 291 -9.02 7.08 1.50
C GLY A 291 -9.61 7.00 0.09
N PRO A 292 -8.91 7.40 -0.96
CA PRO A 292 -9.48 7.36 -2.30
C PRO A 292 -9.83 5.93 -2.74
N ILE A 293 -11.00 5.74 -3.36
CA ILE A 293 -11.30 4.54 -4.16
C ILE A 293 -10.63 4.71 -5.52
N GLY A 294 -10.03 3.64 -6.03
CA GLY A 294 -9.33 3.63 -7.31
C GLY A 294 -9.37 2.26 -7.99
N ALA A 295 -8.23 1.83 -8.55
CA ALA A 295 -8.15 0.71 -9.49
C ALA A 295 -8.55 -0.63 -8.87
N GLY A 296 -8.24 -0.85 -7.58
CA GLY A 296 -8.63 -2.06 -6.86
C GLY A 296 -10.15 -2.31 -6.92
N ALA A 297 -10.98 -1.27 -6.89
CA ALA A 297 -12.43 -1.44 -6.97
C ALA A 297 -12.91 -1.95 -8.34
N VAL A 298 -12.23 -1.54 -9.41
CA VAL A 298 -12.49 -2.04 -10.77
C VAL A 298 -12.05 -3.49 -10.89
N PHE A 299 -10.90 -3.85 -10.31
CA PHE A 299 -10.46 -5.25 -10.24
C PHE A 299 -11.52 -6.15 -9.57
N TYR A 300 -12.01 -5.75 -8.38
CA TYR A 300 -13.06 -6.51 -7.69
C TYR A 300 -14.38 -6.56 -8.46
N LEU A 301 -14.75 -5.49 -9.15
CA LEU A 301 -15.92 -5.47 -10.04
C LEU A 301 -15.80 -6.52 -11.14
N GLU A 302 -14.69 -6.52 -11.87
CA GLU A 302 -14.47 -7.45 -12.99
C GLU A 302 -14.35 -8.90 -12.49
N HIS A 303 -13.64 -9.12 -11.38
CA HIS A 303 -13.59 -10.43 -10.74
C HIS A 303 -14.98 -10.93 -10.36
N THR A 304 -15.83 -10.06 -9.79
CA THR A 304 -17.21 -10.40 -9.42
C THR A 304 -18.07 -10.72 -10.64
N ARG A 305 -17.95 -9.92 -11.70
CA ARG A 305 -18.73 -10.10 -12.95
C ARG A 305 -18.34 -11.35 -13.72
N LEU A 306 -17.05 -11.69 -13.77
CA LEU A 306 -16.55 -12.80 -14.60
C LEU A 306 -16.56 -14.14 -13.88
N HIS A 307 -16.33 -14.16 -12.56
CA HIS A 307 -16.12 -15.41 -11.81
C HIS A 307 -17.21 -15.73 -10.79
N LEU A 308 -17.97 -14.73 -10.33
CA LEU A 308 -18.87 -14.92 -9.18
C LEU A 308 -20.36 -14.77 -9.52
N LEU A 309 -20.72 -14.01 -10.55
CA LEU A 309 -22.12 -13.78 -10.96
C LEU A 309 -22.47 -14.50 -12.26
N PRO A 310 -23.74 -14.95 -12.42
CA PRO A 310 -24.19 -15.57 -13.67
C PRO A 310 -24.27 -14.55 -14.81
N GLN A 311 -24.28 -15.03 -16.06
CA GLN A 311 -24.44 -14.14 -17.21
C GLN A 311 -25.82 -13.46 -17.17
N LEU A 312 -25.90 -12.27 -17.78
CA LEU A 312 -27.09 -11.43 -17.73
C LEU A 312 -28.31 -12.20 -18.25
N GLY A 313 -29.29 -12.48 -17.38
CA GLY A 313 -30.52 -13.20 -17.72
C GLY A 313 -30.60 -14.67 -17.29
N GLU A 314 -29.53 -15.23 -16.73
CA GLU A 314 -29.51 -16.61 -16.21
C GLU A 314 -29.74 -16.69 -14.68
N GLY A 315 -29.66 -15.57 -13.97
CA GLY A 315 -29.88 -15.47 -12.52
C GLY A 315 -31.25 -14.91 -12.14
N ASP A 316 -31.57 -14.96 -10.84
CA ASP A 316 -32.80 -14.39 -10.26
C ASP A 316 -32.89 -12.86 -10.51
N GLU A 317 -34.07 -12.27 -10.37
CA GLU A 317 -34.31 -10.82 -10.52
C GLU A 317 -33.36 -10.00 -9.64
N GLY A 318 -33.08 -10.47 -8.41
CA GLY A 318 -32.14 -9.85 -7.49
C GLY A 318 -30.68 -9.87 -7.98
N GLU A 319 -30.25 -10.98 -8.58
CA GLU A 319 -28.89 -11.12 -9.15
C GLU A 319 -28.76 -10.31 -10.45
N THR A 320 -29.80 -10.32 -11.28
CA THR A 320 -29.85 -9.52 -12.51
C THR A 320 -29.78 -8.01 -12.20
N ASN A 321 -30.50 -7.55 -11.17
CA ASN A 321 -30.43 -6.17 -10.72
C ASN A 321 -29.05 -5.81 -10.14
N LEU A 322 -28.40 -6.73 -9.44
CA LEU A 322 -27.01 -6.57 -8.98
C LEU A 322 -26.04 -6.40 -10.15
N VAL A 323 -26.06 -7.29 -11.15
CA VAL A 323 -25.13 -7.23 -12.30
C VAL A 323 -25.29 -5.92 -13.08
N ARG A 324 -26.53 -5.42 -13.21
CA ARG A 324 -26.84 -4.14 -13.85
C ARG A 324 -26.41 -2.92 -13.02
N ALA A 325 -26.44 -3.01 -11.69
CA ALA A 325 -26.13 -1.88 -10.82
C ALA A 325 -24.63 -1.78 -10.47
N ILE A 326 -23.93 -2.91 -10.31
CA ILE A 326 -22.56 -2.96 -9.79
C ILE A 326 -21.56 -2.18 -10.65
N GLY A 327 -21.64 -2.29 -11.98
CA GLY A 327 -20.75 -1.57 -12.89
C GLY A 327 -20.90 -0.04 -12.77
N PRO A 328 -22.09 0.51 -13.08
CA PRO A 328 -22.31 1.96 -13.03
C PRO A 328 -21.98 2.57 -11.66
N VAL A 329 -22.33 1.88 -10.57
CA VAL A 329 -22.06 2.38 -9.21
C VAL A 329 -20.57 2.40 -8.90
N VAL A 330 -19.84 1.31 -9.18
CA VAL A 330 -18.40 1.21 -8.89
C VAL A 330 -17.61 2.20 -9.75
N TYR A 331 -17.84 2.22 -11.08
CA TYR A 331 -17.14 3.14 -11.98
C TYR A 331 -17.40 4.61 -11.62
N TRP A 332 -18.65 4.95 -11.26
CA TRP A 332 -18.97 6.30 -10.80
C TRP A 332 -18.27 6.67 -9.50
N LEU A 333 -18.25 5.76 -8.52
CA LEU A 333 -17.57 6.00 -7.24
C LEU A 333 -16.06 6.16 -7.40
N VAL A 334 -15.44 5.40 -8.30
CA VAL A 334 -14.03 5.56 -8.68
C VAL A 334 -13.80 6.93 -9.30
N LEU A 335 -14.60 7.32 -10.30
CA LEU A 335 -14.51 8.63 -10.96
C LEU A 335 -14.67 9.78 -9.96
N PHE A 336 -15.74 9.75 -9.16
CA PHE A 336 -16.03 10.77 -8.16
C PHE A 336 -14.92 10.86 -7.12
N SER A 337 -14.42 9.72 -6.65
CA SER A 337 -13.32 9.66 -5.69
C SER A 337 -12.03 10.27 -6.24
N ILE A 338 -11.63 9.90 -7.46
CA ILE A 338 -10.42 10.44 -8.12
C ILE A 338 -10.51 11.96 -8.24
N VAL A 339 -11.64 12.47 -8.73
CA VAL A 339 -11.85 13.92 -8.92
C VAL A 339 -11.82 14.65 -7.58
N VAL A 340 -12.58 14.19 -6.60
CA VAL A 340 -12.70 14.90 -5.31
C VAL A 340 -11.39 14.83 -4.52
N HIS A 341 -10.80 13.65 -4.34
CA HIS A 341 -9.54 13.53 -3.59
C HIS A 341 -8.36 14.18 -4.33
N GLY A 342 -8.31 14.05 -5.66
CA GLY A 342 -7.28 14.68 -6.49
C GLY A 342 -7.30 16.22 -6.40
N LEU A 343 -8.49 16.83 -6.42
CA LEU A 343 -8.63 18.29 -6.26
C LEU A 343 -8.50 18.78 -4.82
N SER A 344 -8.67 17.89 -3.83
CA SER A 344 -8.64 18.26 -2.42
C SER A 344 -7.25 18.63 -1.93
N ILE A 345 -6.18 18.01 -2.44
CA ILE A 345 -4.80 18.33 -2.02
C ILE A 345 -4.42 19.77 -2.44
N PRO A 346 -4.59 20.18 -3.72
CA PRO A 346 -4.36 21.58 -4.10
C PRO A 346 -5.24 22.57 -3.32
N ALA A 347 -6.53 22.25 -3.14
CA ALA A 347 -7.46 23.10 -2.40
C ALA A 347 -7.03 23.28 -0.93
N LEU A 348 -6.67 22.20 -0.24
CA LEU A 348 -6.18 22.25 1.13
C LEU A 348 -4.86 23.00 1.25
N ASN A 349 -3.93 22.80 0.31
CA ASN A 349 -2.68 23.57 0.27
C ASN A 349 -2.95 25.08 0.13
N LEU A 350 -3.92 25.46 -0.71
CA LEU A 350 -4.32 26.85 -0.88
C LEU A 350 -4.95 27.41 0.40
N ILE A 351 -5.88 26.69 1.02
CA ILE A 351 -6.52 27.06 2.29
C ILE A 351 -5.48 27.20 3.40
N TYR A 352 -4.51 26.28 3.50
CA TYR A 352 -3.50 26.30 4.56
C TYR A 352 -2.53 27.48 4.38
N LYS A 353 -2.19 27.82 3.13
CA LYS A 353 -1.41 29.03 2.82
C LYS A 353 -2.18 30.29 3.20
N PHE A 354 -3.47 30.39 2.85
CA PHE A 354 -4.31 31.53 3.21
C PHE A 354 -4.52 31.66 4.72
N ALA A 355 -4.68 30.54 5.42
CA ALA A 355 -4.86 30.50 6.86
C ALA A 355 -3.53 30.63 7.66
N GLY A 356 -2.38 30.72 6.97
CA GLY A 356 -1.08 30.85 7.62
C GLY A 356 -0.70 29.66 8.52
N VAL A 357 -1.20 28.45 8.21
CA VAL A 357 -0.91 27.24 8.99
C VAL A 357 0.59 26.97 8.92
N ARG A 358 1.25 26.89 10.09
CA ARG A 358 2.68 26.62 10.16
C ARG A 358 2.95 25.16 9.75
N PRO A 359 3.97 24.91 8.91
CA PRO A 359 4.46 23.54 8.66
C PRO A 359 4.86 22.85 9.96
N ILE A 360 4.75 21.53 10.00
CA ILE A 360 5.21 20.71 11.12
C ILE A 360 6.73 20.90 11.24
N GLN A 361 7.18 21.41 12.39
CA GLN A 361 8.60 21.70 12.68
C GLN A 361 9.30 20.60 13.48
N GLU A 362 8.58 19.56 13.93
CA GLU A 362 9.16 18.35 14.53
C GLU A 362 9.83 17.50 13.43
N ASP A 363 10.84 18.09 12.79
CA ASP A 363 11.44 17.54 11.60
C ASP A 363 12.44 16.43 11.93
N ALA A 364 12.78 16.17 13.21
CA ALA A 364 13.78 15.17 13.61
C ALA A 364 13.39 14.50 14.94
N VAL A 365 12.90 13.25 14.88
CA VAL A 365 12.46 12.47 16.04
C VAL A 365 13.45 11.32 16.31
N PRO A 366 13.98 11.17 17.54
CA PRO A 366 14.81 10.03 17.89
C PRO A 366 13.97 8.74 17.94
N VAL A 367 14.25 7.79 17.05
CA VAL A 367 13.64 6.47 17.00
C VAL A 367 14.64 5.43 17.48
N LYS A 368 14.28 4.72 18.56
CA LYS A 368 15.12 3.67 19.11
C LYS A 368 15.21 2.46 18.16
N ARG A 369 16.44 1.99 17.91
CA ARG A 369 16.72 0.74 17.21
C ARG A 369 16.16 -0.43 18.01
N LYS A 370 15.29 -1.22 17.38
CA LYS A 370 14.81 -2.48 17.97
C LYS A 370 15.82 -3.63 17.83
N SER A 371 16.76 -3.52 16.88
CA SER A 371 17.81 -4.50 16.62
C SER A 371 19.06 -3.82 16.06
N ILE A 372 20.25 -4.37 16.32
CA ILE A 372 21.51 -3.95 15.70
C ILE A 372 21.53 -4.18 14.18
N TYR A 373 20.67 -5.10 13.70
CA TYR A 373 20.46 -5.39 12.28
C TYR A 373 19.30 -4.58 11.68
N SER A 374 18.65 -3.74 12.47
CA SER A 374 17.58 -2.87 11.96
C SER A 374 18.18 -1.88 10.99
N VAL A 375 17.77 -1.95 9.72
CA VAL A 375 18.18 -0.98 8.71
C VAL A 375 17.62 0.39 9.05
N MET A 376 18.40 1.42 8.74
CA MET A 376 18.02 2.81 8.97
C MET A 376 16.93 3.22 7.98
N PRO A 377 15.81 3.84 8.42
CA PRO A 377 14.80 4.36 7.52
C PRO A 377 15.37 5.40 6.53
N ASN A 378 14.78 5.49 5.34
CA ASN A 378 15.21 6.36 4.24
C ASN A 378 15.26 7.84 4.60
N ASN A 379 14.46 8.22 5.58
CA ASN A 379 14.36 9.56 6.10
C ASN A 379 15.09 9.72 7.43
N ALA A 380 16.05 8.87 7.77
CA ALA A 380 16.73 8.94 9.06
C ALA A 380 18.26 9.01 8.92
N GLU A 381 18.89 9.61 9.93
CA GLU A 381 20.34 9.67 10.13
C GLU A 381 20.73 8.92 11.40
N ALA A 382 21.94 8.38 11.44
CA ALA A 382 22.44 7.69 12.62
C ALA A 382 22.80 8.72 13.69
N ALA A 383 22.05 8.76 14.79
CA ALA A 383 22.36 9.62 15.93
C ALA A 383 23.40 8.95 16.84
N ASP A 384 23.13 7.71 17.25
CA ASP A 384 24.02 6.91 18.10
C ASP A 384 23.90 5.39 17.74
N SER A 385 24.53 4.52 18.53
CA SER A 385 24.51 3.07 18.28
C SER A 385 23.14 2.41 18.49
N GLN A 386 22.22 3.08 19.18
CA GLN A 386 20.91 2.57 19.63
C GLN A 386 19.72 3.38 19.06
N THR A 387 19.96 4.45 18.31
CA THR A 387 18.95 5.45 17.98
C THR A 387 19.22 6.03 16.58
N PHE A 388 18.14 6.20 15.81
CA PHE A 388 18.13 6.93 14.55
C PHE A 388 17.43 8.26 14.76
N LEU A 389 17.94 9.34 14.19
CA LEU A 389 17.23 10.60 14.08
C LEU A 389 16.40 10.57 12.80
N ALA A 390 15.09 10.41 12.91
CA ALA A 390 14.22 10.24 11.75
C ALA A 390 13.43 11.50 11.44
N TYR A 391 13.46 11.90 10.17
CA TYR A 391 12.89 13.14 9.69
C TYR A 391 11.43 13.01 9.25
N ASN A 392 10.67 14.11 9.29
CA ASN A 392 9.25 14.08 8.89
C ASN A 392 9.04 13.94 7.37
N ARG A 393 10.09 13.80 6.54
CA ARG A 393 9.98 13.62 5.07
C ARG A 393 10.09 12.15 4.68
N PHE A 394 9.75 11.76 3.44
CA PHE A 394 9.99 10.38 2.97
C PHE A 394 11.44 10.12 2.52
N SER A 395 12.17 11.19 2.18
CA SER A 395 13.58 11.19 1.83
C SER A 395 14.39 12.01 2.84
N ARG A 396 15.70 11.74 2.96
CA ARG A 396 16.60 12.58 3.76
C ARG A 396 16.55 14.02 3.27
N PRO A 397 16.61 15.02 4.17
CA PRO A 397 16.92 16.38 3.74
C PRO A 397 18.28 16.35 3.04
N VAL A 398 18.36 16.90 1.83
CA VAL A 398 19.66 17.25 1.25
C VAL A 398 20.14 18.45 2.05
N PHE A 399 20.88 18.19 3.13
CA PHE A 399 21.54 19.26 3.88
C PHE A 399 22.67 19.79 3.01
N ASP A 400 22.60 21.08 2.68
CA ASP A 400 23.78 21.81 2.26
C ASP A 400 24.65 22.02 3.50
N PRO A 401 25.82 21.36 3.62
CA PRO A 401 26.67 21.46 4.81
C PRO A 401 27.10 22.89 5.12
N SER A 402 27.04 23.79 4.12
CA SER A 402 27.34 25.21 4.28
C SER A 402 26.28 25.99 5.08
N GLN A 403 25.08 25.43 5.24
CA GLN A 403 23.97 26.06 5.96
C GLN A 403 23.88 25.62 7.44
N LEU A 404 24.69 24.64 7.85
CA LEU A 404 24.76 24.23 9.25
C LEU A 404 25.59 25.28 10.04
N PRO A 405 25.11 25.75 11.20
CA PRO A 405 25.90 26.61 12.05
C PRO A 405 27.17 25.87 12.46
N VAL A 406 28.33 26.37 12.01
CA VAL A 406 29.64 25.86 12.43
C VAL A 406 29.77 26.09 13.92
N ARG A 407 29.55 25.05 14.73
CA ARG A 407 29.94 25.07 16.13
C ARG A 407 31.47 25.02 16.15
N ARG A 408 32.10 26.19 16.22
CA ARG A 408 33.51 26.28 16.59
C ARG A 408 33.58 25.88 18.06
N ASP A 409 34.10 24.69 18.34
CA ASP A 409 34.53 24.39 19.70
C ASP A 409 35.50 25.49 20.13
N PRO A 410 35.35 26.07 21.33
CA PRO A 410 36.30 27.05 21.83
C PRO A 410 37.69 26.41 21.81
N ALA A 411 38.67 27.15 21.30
CA ALA A 411 40.06 26.68 21.26
C ALA A 411 40.45 26.17 22.66
N PRO A 412 41.12 25.01 22.76
CA PRO A 412 41.54 24.50 24.06
C PRO A 412 42.36 25.58 24.78
N HIS A 413 42.05 25.79 26.06
CA HIS A 413 42.77 26.74 26.90
C HIS A 413 44.26 26.40 26.86
N VAL A 414 45.06 27.30 26.29
CA VAL A 414 46.52 27.25 26.41
C VAL A 414 46.81 27.58 27.87
N VAL A 415 47.25 26.58 28.62
CA VAL A 415 47.78 26.76 29.98
C VAL A 415 49.18 27.34 29.80
N GLU A 416 49.29 28.67 29.82
CA GLU A 416 50.57 29.35 30.04
C GLU A 416 50.93 29.20 31.52
N ASN A 417 51.86 28.29 31.82
CA ASN A 417 52.91 28.44 32.83
C ASN A 417 53.61 27.10 33.06
N TYR A 418 54.89 27.03 32.72
CA TYR A 418 55.95 26.58 33.64
C TYR A 418 57.29 27.03 33.07
N ASP A 419 57.85 28.07 33.68
CA ASP A 419 59.25 28.44 33.57
C ASP A 419 60.10 27.30 34.16
N HIS A 420 61.05 26.79 33.37
CA HIS A 420 62.30 26.26 33.93
C HIS A 420 63.45 26.39 32.92
N GLU A 421 64.54 26.93 33.44
CA GLU A 421 65.76 27.33 32.75
C GLU A 421 66.55 26.15 32.10
N MET A 422 67.03 26.44 30.88
CA MET A 422 68.06 25.85 29.98
C MET A 422 69.06 24.81 30.56
N PRO A 423 69.58 23.85 29.74
CA PRO A 423 70.71 24.16 28.84
C PRO A 423 70.61 23.58 27.41
N ASN A 424 71.22 24.32 26.48
CA ASN A 424 71.58 23.87 25.13
C ASN A 424 72.26 22.51 25.17
N ASP A 425 71.67 21.50 24.55
CA ASP A 425 72.40 20.33 24.07
C ASP A 425 71.90 19.91 22.68
N THR A 426 72.82 19.91 21.74
CA THR A 426 72.65 19.51 20.35
C THR A 426 72.53 17.99 20.27
N SER A 427 71.34 17.46 19.97
CA SER A 427 71.22 16.12 19.40
C SER A 427 70.00 15.99 18.51
N SER A 428 70.27 15.74 17.23
CA SER A 428 69.35 15.30 16.19
C SER A 428 68.55 14.05 16.56
N ILE A 429 67.23 14.07 16.39
CA ILE A 429 66.46 12.86 16.08
C ILE A 429 65.46 13.21 14.97
N HIS A 430 65.97 13.18 13.72
CA HIS A 430 65.14 12.95 12.54
C HIS A 430 64.88 11.44 12.37
N SER A 431 63.82 11.15 11.61
CA SER A 431 63.57 9.92 10.84
C SER A 431 63.27 8.64 11.62
N VAL A 432 61.97 8.32 11.74
CA VAL A 432 61.53 6.93 11.73
C VAL A 432 61.56 6.45 10.27
N ASP A 433 62.45 5.49 10.04
CA ASP A 433 62.80 4.91 8.76
C ASP A 433 61.68 3.97 8.25
N MET A 434 60.95 4.41 7.22
CA MET A 434 59.77 3.73 6.65
C MET A 434 60.10 2.38 5.98
N GLU A 435 61.37 2.05 5.77
CA GLU A 435 61.78 0.74 5.25
C GLU A 435 61.77 -0.38 6.30
N LYS A 436 61.84 -0.06 7.60
CA LYS A 436 61.83 -1.09 8.67
C LYS A 436 60.43 -1.61 9.04
N LEU A 437 59.36 -0.92 8.69
CA LEU A 437 57.98 -1.38 8.94
C LEU A 437 57.44 -2.32 7.85
N ARG A 438 58.13 -2.44 6.70
CA ARG A 438 57.73 -3.34 5.60
C ARG A 438 58.19 -4.79 5.76
N ALA A 439 59.12 -5.09 6.67
CA ALA A 439 59.68 -6.43 6.85
C ALA A 439 58.86 -7.36 7.78
N ASN A 440 57.95 -6.82 8.59
CA ASN A 440 57.14 -7.62 9.52
C ASN A 440 55.67 -7.60 9.09
N GLY A 441 55.27 -8.62 8.34
CA GLY A 441 53.96 -8.74 7.69
C GLY A 441 52.75 -8.72 8.62
N ALA A 442 52.25 -7.52 8.95
CA ALA A 442 50.95 -7.31 9.58
C ALA A 442 49.95 -6.73 8.54
N PRO A 443 48.79 -7.36 8.31
CA PRO A 443 47.83 -6.88 7.32
C PRO A 443 47.03 -5.67 7.83
N MET A 444 47.28 -4.51 7.23
CA MET A 444 46.47 -3.29 7.37
C MET A 444 45.12 -3.47 6.64
N ARG A 445 44.00 -3.30 7.35
CA ARG A 445 42.67 -3.14 6.74
C ARG A 445 42.53 -1.71 6.18
N PRO A 446 42.00 -1.50 4.96
CA PRO A 446 41.86 -0.15 4.40
C PRO A 446 40.68 0.61 5.04
N ASN A 447 40.98 1.73 5.68
CA ASN A 447 40.02 2.77 6.04
C ASN A 447 39.57 3.50 4.76
N TYR A 448 38.32 3.28 4.34
CA TYR A 448 37.67 4.08 3.31
C TYR A 448 37.14 5.37 3.93
N TYR A 449 37.96 6.42 3.96
CA TYR A 449 37.51 7.82 4.02
C TYR A 449 38.60 8.69 3.37
N GLN A 450 38.48 8.91 2.06
CA GLN A 450 39.14 10.01 1.36
C GLN A 450 38.07 10.73 0.52
N PRO A 451 37.73 11.99 0.82
CA PRO A 451 36.98 12.82 -0.09
C PRO A 451 37.97 13.46 -1.08
N SER A 452 38.00 12.94 -2.32
CA SER A 452 38.71 13.60 -3.42
C SER A 452 37.75 14.54 -4.14
N ILE A 453 37.78 15.81 -3.77
CA ILE A 453 37.34 16.93 -4.61
C ILE A 453 38.57 17.45 -5.33
N GLY A 454 38.57 17.33 -6.66
CA GLY A 454 39.57 17.93 -7.54
C GLY A 454 38.87 18.55 -8.74
N PHE A 455 38.77 19.88 -8.73
CA PHE A 455 38.42 20.70 -9.89
C PHE A 455 39.61 20.75 -10.84
N THR A 456 39.41 20.47 -12.13
CA THR A 456 40.16 21.06 -13.25
C THR A 456 39.37 20.95 -14.55
N GLN A 457 39.10 22.13 -15.13
CA GLN A 457 38.80 22.52 -16.52
C GLN A 457 37.82 21.73 -17.38
#